data_AF-X6M6F5-F1
#
_entry.id   AF-X6M6F5-F1
#
_cell.length_a   1.000
_cell.length_b   1.000
_cell.length_c   1.000
_cell.angle_alpha   90.00
_cell.angle_beta   90.00
_cell.angle_gamma   90.00
#
_symmetry.space_group_name_H-M   'P 1'
#
loop_
_entity.id
_entity.type
_entity.pdbx_description
1 polymer ?
#
loop_
_entity_poly.entity_id
_entity_poly.type
_entity_poly.pdbx_seq_one_letter_code
_entity_poly.pdbx_strand_id
1 'polypeptide(L)'
;MLQGGSQTHTRQNPAGNRFGLECQEERDYYPWWNPSPFHDIAIITPDVQWCKDNIAPQSQNVQPKYQCIVSGVTPSTSIDTWLPSQNGAAANLNETSCKALSGYTWSGFSWKGEQPECVQSYYTRDNYLGNIDGSKRGGKMAGYDWVLPTVEELNSKHFCYQYKYDISDTGDSDADYSTSTDCVRMMLRLRYNMSTMDYDPYNTDYRMNQDDNQGVISPILQNPTVDVGTFAQGLRLAINTAQTGRTFQDNSHTFLVCKRPSDASWQSAKVYNVNVRGKRGNIVQTFPAIEYDFEPQIVFIQPGECIHFQWEGSNTHNNGNPGGDGQTGDDGEGREGSDRSNLVQSQAMDENYPTAYDKASTTFFDNVQCHHPLFPQTKVSSQDCQLTLGSAGFYRSVQDAKSLIAGSSGSSGVLNYLLNNVSGAFRQGIIACINEDVLTSTSKTTEFSFISTRNNNFSNRSQKLKVVITTTPEDGSLW
;
A
#
# COMPACT_ATOMS: atom_id res chain seq x y z
N MET A 1 3.80 -25.32 22.18
CA MET A 1 4.69 -24.49 21.34
C MET A 1 4.66 -23.01 21.76
N LEU A 2 4.69 -22.69 23.06
CA LEU A 2 4.43 -21.32 23.56
C LEU A 2 5.33 -20.89 24.74
N GLN A 3 6.34 -21.70 25.10
CA GLN A 3 7.26 -21.42 26.20
C GLN A 3 8.69 -21.48 25.67
N GLY A 4 9.44 -20.39 25.81
CA GLY A 4 10.84 -20.27 25.39
C GLY A 4 11.29 -18.81 25.34
N GLY A 5 12.53 -18.52 25.71
CA GLY A 5 13.10 -17.15 25.73
C GLY A 5 13.71 -16.68 24.41
N SER A 6 13.46 -17.38 23.29
CA SER A 6 13.93 -16.97 21.97
C SER A 6 12.89 -16.08 21.26
N GLN A 7 13.37 -15.26 20.33
CA GLN A 7 12.56 -14.31 19.53
C GLN A 7 11.41 -14.97 18.74
N THR A 8 11.43 -16.28 18.53
CA THR A 8 10.37 -17.04 17.84
C THR A 8 9.17 -17.36 18.72
N HIS A 9 9.25 -17.12 20.02
CA HIS A 9 8.19 -17.41 20.97
C HIS A 9 7.52 -16.15 21.54
N THR A 10 7.79 -14.96 20.97
CA THR A 10 7.47 -13.66 21.55
C THR A 10 6.00 -13.30 21.63
N ARG A 11 5.07 -14.10 21.07
CA ARG A 11 3.66 -13.95 21.43
C ARG A 11 3.40 -14.59 22.78
N GLN A 12 3.85 -13.90 23.83
CA GLN A 12 4.13 -14.50 25.12
C GLN A 12 3.48 -13.72 26.23
N ASN A 13 2.18 -13.96 26.34
CA ASN A 13 1.53 -13.97 27.64
C ASN A 13 1.00 -15.37 27.95
N PRO A 14 1.86 -16.34 28.33
CA PRO A 14 1.44 -17.72 28.61
C PRO A 14 0.44 -17.81 29.77
N ALA A 15 0.38 -16.78 30.63
CA ALA A 15 -0.43 -16.72 31.84
C ALA A 15 -1.63 -15.75 31.74
N GLY A 16 -1.78 -14.99 30.64
CA GLY A 16 -2.85 -14.00 30.49
C GLY A 16 -2.70 -12.70 31.31
N ASN A 17 -1.53 -12.45 31.91
CA ASN A 17 -1.20 -11.24 32.69
C ASN A 17 -1.19 -9.98 31.82
N ARG A 18 -2.00 -8.99 32.16
CA ARG A 18 -2.18 -7.79 31.35
C ARG A 18 -1.35 -6.65 31.91
N PHE A 19 -0.62 -5.99 31.02
CA PHE A 19 0.28 -4.89 31.32
C PHE A 19 -0.30 -3.58 30.81
N GLY A 20 0.08 -2.44 31.40
CA GLY A 20 -0.53 -1.14 31.14
C GLY A 20 0.15 -0.33 30.03
N LEU A 21 1.43 -0.59 29.76
CA LEU A 21 2.30 0.38 29.10
C LEU A 21 3.06 -0.11 27.88
N GLU A 22 3.12 -1.42 27.66
CA GLU A 22 3.76 -2.00 26.49
C GLU A 22 3.45 -3.51 26.45
N CYS A 23 3.16 -4.07 25.27
CA CYS A 23 3.19 -5.52 25.07
C CYS A 23 4.67 -5.97 25.09
N GLN A 24 5.02 -7.07 25.76
CA GLN A 24 6.40 -7.56 25.83
C GLN A 24 7.04 -7.81 24.45
N GLU A 25 6.20 -7.94 23.42
CA GLU A 25 6.50 -7.93 22.00
C GLU A 25 7.24 -6.65 21.56
N GLU A 26 6.82 -5.45 21.95
CA GLU A 26 7.32 -4.15 21.46
C GLU A 26 8.81 -3.91 21.71
N ARG A 27 9.39 -4.50 22.78
CA ARG A 27 10.83 -4.53 23.06
C ARG A 27 11.66 -4.97 21.85
N ASP A 28 11.10 -5.84 21.03
CA ASP A 28 11.78 -6.38 19.88
C ASP A 28 11.71 -5.42 18.68
N TYR A 29 10.81 -4.44 18.63
CA TYR A 29 10.47 -3.67 17.43
C TYR A 29 11.19 -2.31 17.32
N TYR A 30 10.76 -1.48 16.35
CA TYR A 30 11.57 -0.49 15.64
C TYR A 30 12.21 0.64 16.52
N PRO A 31 13.47 1.04 16.27
CA PRO A 31 14.41 0.48 15.30
C PRO A 31 14.85 -0.92 15.73
N TRP A 32 14.63 -1.89 14.83
CA TRP A 32 14.94 -3.28 15.09
C TRP A 32 16.44 -3.39 15.42
N TRP A 33 16.73 -3.90 16.61
CA TRP A 33 18.09 -4.03 17.15
C TRP A 33 18.94 -5.10 16.46
N ASN A 34 18.30 -6.12 15.89
CA ASN A 34 18.97 -7.15 15.09
C ASN A 34 18.90 -6.79 13.59
N PRO A 35 19.59 -7.51 12.70
CA PRO A 35 19.36 -7.36 11.29
C PRO A 35 17.96 -7.81 10.88
N SER A 36 17.39 -7.13 9.90
CA SER A 36 16.13 -7.45 9.26
C SER A 36 16.33 -7.51 7.74
N PRO A 37 15.53 -8.32 7.02
CA PRO A 37 15.53 -8.33 5.56
C PRO A 37 14.84 -7.09 4.95
N PHE A 38 14.24 -6.23 5.77
CA PHE A 38 13.53 -5.04 5.32
C PHE A 38 14.48 -3.84 5.22
N HIS A 39 14.27 -3.05 4.19
CA HIS A 39 14.76 -1.68 4.09
C HIS A 39 13.70 -0.73 4.62
N ASP A 40 14.10 0.22 5.46
CA ASP A 40 13.18 1.24 5.94
C ASP A 40 13.02 2.32 4.86
N ILE A 41 11.78 2.56 4.42
CA ILE A 41 11.48 3.56 3.38
C ILE A 41 11.15 4.90 4.01
N ALA A 42 10.15 4.92 4.90
CA ALA A 42 9.67 6.13 5.55
C ALA A 42 9.10 5.83 6.96
N ILE A 43 9.14 6.84 7.81
CA ILE A 43 8.56 6.89 9.15
C ILE A 43 7.57 8.06 9.16
N ILE A 44 6.28 7.73 9.27
CA ILE A 44 5.20 8.71 9.29
C ILE A 44 4.85 9.01 10.75
N THR A 45 5.07 10.24 11.20
CA THR A 45 4.98 10.60 12.63
C THR A 45 4.56 12.05 12.83
N PRO A 46 3.87 12.40 13.94
CA PRO A 46 3.56 13.78 14.27
C PRO A 46 4.81 14.60 14.66
N ASP A 47 5.87 13.96 15.16
CA ASP A 47 7.13 14.60 15.53
C ASP A 47 8.25 14.23 14.56
N VAL A 48 8.31 14.99 13.46
CA VAL A 48 9.31 14.81 12.39
C VAL A 48 10.72 15.13 12.87
N GLN A 49 10.89 16.10 13.76
CA GLN A 49 12.22 16.51 14.22
C GLN A 49 12.82 15.43 15.12
N TRP A 50 12.04 14.90 16.07
CA TRP A 50 12.46 13.78 16.89
C TRP A 50 12.83 12.56 16.04
N CYS A 51 12.04 12.25 15.00
CA CYS A 51 12.36 11.17 14.07
C CYS A 51 13.72 11.36 13.39
N LYS A 52 13.99 12.58 12.88
CA LYS A 52 15.25 12.91 12.22
C LYS A 52 16.45 12.81 13.15
N ASP A 53 16.28 13.19 14.41
CA ASP A 53 17.39 13.26 15.37
C ASP A 53 17.64 11.92 16.07
N ASN A 54 16.60 11.13 16.33
CA ASN A 54 16.67 9.98 17.25
C ASN A 54 16.32 8.63 16.62
N ILE A 55 15.49 8.59 15.56
CA ILE A 55 14.96 7.34 15.02
C ILE A 55 15.61 6.98 13.67
N ALA A 56 15.47 7.83 12.65
CA ALA A 56 15.99 7.58 11.31
C ALA A 56 17.52 7.36 11.28
N PRO A 57 18.35 8.06 12.08
CA PRO A 57 19.78 7.79 12.18
C PRO A 57 20.13 6.44 12.81
N GLN A 58 19.18 5.78 13.48
CA GLN A 58 19.35 4.48 14.12
C GLN A 58 18.85 3.32 13.24
N SER A 59 18.33 3.60 12.04
CA SER A 59 17.88 2.58 11.09
C SER A 59 19.03 1.68 10.62
N GLN A 60 18.70 0.43 10.24
CA GLN A 60 19.68 -0.50 9.64
C GLN A 60 20.19 0.00 8.28
N ASN A 61 19.46 0.94 7.66
CA ASN A 61 19.90 1.55 6.41
C ASN A 61 21.29 2.18 6.57
N VAL A 62 21.53 2.86 7.69
CA VAL A 62 22.78 3.60 7.94
C VAL A 62 23.62 3.07 9.10
N GLN A 63 23.03 2.37 10.07
CA GLN A 63 23.74 1.78 11.20
C GLN A 63 23.83 0.26 11.10
N PRO A 64 24.97 -0.35 11.47
CA PRO A 64 25.06 -1.80 11.55
C PRO A 64 24.18 -2.33 12.69
N LYS A 65 23.35 -3.32 12.38
CA LYS A 65 22.67 -4.18 13.35
C LYS A 65 23.40 -5.49 13.46
N TYR A 66 23.46 -6.08 14.65
CA TYR A 66 24.30 -7.25 14.90
C TYR A 66 23.47 -8.49 15.22
N GLN A 67 23.95 -9.64 14.77
CA GLN A 67 23.35 -10.94 15.08
C GLN A 67 24.38 -12.06 15.15
N CYS A 68 23.96 -13.17 15.73
CA CYS A 68 24.70 -14.41 15.79
C CYS A 68 24.42 -15.27 14.55
N ILE A 69 25.42 -15.41 13.68
CA ILE A 69 25.33 -16.22 12.45
C ILE A 69 26.32 -17.37 12.46
N VAL A 70 26.10 -18.37 11.60
CA VAL A 70 27.09 -19.40 11.31
C VAL A 70 28.33 -18.76 10.68
N SER A 71 29.51 -19.12 11.17
CA SER A 71 30.78 -18.56 10.68
C SER A 71 30.96 -18.79 9.17
N GLY A 72 31.31 -17.74 8.44
CA GLY A 72 31.52 -17.79 6.99
C GLY A 72 30.26 -17.53 6.14
N VAL A 73 29.09 -17.36 6.75
CA VAL A 73 27.86 -16.94 6.05
C VAL A 73 27.82 -15.42 5.94
N THR A 74 27.38 -14.92 4.79
CA THR A 74 27.10 -13.50 4.56
C THR A 74 25.74 -13.36 3.88
N PRO A 75 25.09 -12.18 3.93
CA PRO A 75 23.84 -11.96 3.19
C PRO A 75 23.98 -12.24 1.68
N SER A 76 25.19 -12.08 1.14
CA SER A 76 25.51 -12.28 -0.28
C SER A 76 25.77 -13.73 -0.69
N THR A 77 25.96 -14.66 0.25
CA THR A 77 26.28 -16.07 -0.06
C THR A 77 25.12 -17.02 0.17
N SER A 78 24.27 -16.76 1.18
CA SER A 78 23.05 -17.53 1.41
C SER A 78 22.13 -16.80 2.39
N ILE A 79 21.03 -16.21 1.89
CA ILE A 79 20.08 -15.49 2.74
C ILE A 79 19.34 -16.41 3.72
N ASP A 80 19.08 -17.66 3.30
CA ASP A 80 18.41 -18.69 4.13
C ASP A 80 19.23 -19.11 5.35
N THR A 81 20.56 -18.95 5.29
CA THR A 81 21.46 -19.25 6.42
C THR A 81 21.98 -18.00 7.13
N TRP A 82 21.76 -16.81 6.55
CA TRP A 82 22.07 -15.52 7.16
C TRP A 82 21.05 -15.15 8.24
N LEU A 83 19.78 -15.55 8.08
CA LEU A 83 18.84 -15.53 9.18
C LEU A 83 19.25 -16.63 10.19
N PRO A 84 19.27 -16.34 11.51
CA PRO A 84 19.79 -17.29 12.47
C PRO A 84 19.01 -18.61 12.43
N SER A 85 19.72 -19.74 12.35
CA SER A 85 19.14 -21.05 12.65
C SER A 85 18.55 -21.05 14.07
N GLN A 86 17.69 -22.02 14.44
CA GLN A 86 17.09 -22.06 15.79
C GLN A 86 18.13 -21.93 16.93
N ASN A 87 19.34 -22.47 16.74
CA ASN A 87 20.42 -22.38 17.74
C ASN A 87 21.08 -20.99 17.79
N GLY A 88 21.30 -20.34 16.64
CA GLY A 88 21.79 -18.96 16.58
C GLY A 88 20.76 -17.97 17.11
N ALA A 89 19.46 -18.20 16.85
CA ALA A 89 18.35 -17.37 17.30
C ALA A 89 18.26 -17.29 18.84
N ALA A 90 18.59 -18.38 19.55
CA ALA A 90 18.58 -18.42 21.02
C ALA A 90 19.71 -17.59 21.65
N ALA A 91 20.85 -17.43 20.96
CA ALA A 91 21.99 -16.63 21.40
C ALA A 91 22.04 -15.23 20.76
N ASN A 92 21.01 -14.85 20.02
CA ASN A 92 21.00 -13.67 19.16
C ASN A 92 20.82 -12.34 19.89
N LEU A 93 20.55 -12.38 21.19
CA LEU A 93 20.26 -11.19 22.00
C LEU A 93 21.52 -10.57 22.62
N ASN A 94 22.64 -11.28 22.67
CA ASN A 94 23.89 -10.72 23.17
C ASN A 94 25.14 -11.39 22.56
N GLU A 95 26.17 -10.57 22.35
CA GLU A 95 27.43 -10.98 21.73
C GLU A 95 28.16 -12.07 22.52
N THR A 96 28.11 -12.03 23.85
CA THR A 96 28.79 -13.00 24.72
C THR A 96 28.25 -14.41 24.54
N SER A 97 26.93 -14.56 24.51
CA SER A 97 26.24 -15.82 24.25
C SER A 97 26.55 -16.34 22.85
N CYS A 98 26.62 -15.45 21.85
CA CYS A 98 27.00 -15.86 20.51
C CYS A 98 28.44 -16.41 20.45
N LYS A 99 29.40 -15.69 21.05
CA LYS A 99 30.82 -16.08 21.07
C LYS A 99 31.08 -17.37 21.86
N ALA A 100 30.16 -17.79 22.72
CA ALA A 100 30.23 -19.07 23.42
C ALA A 100 29.84 -20.26 22.54
N LEU A 101 29.18 -20.04 21.40
CA LEU A 101 28.78 -21.09 20.47
C LEU A 101 29.92 -21.41 19.48
N SER A 102 30.33 -22.68 19.43
CA SER A 102 31.29 -23.14 18.43
C SER A 102 30.69 -23.09 17.02
N GLY A 103 31.42 -22.51 16.07
CA GLY A 103 30.97 -22.37 14.68
C GLY A 103 30.08 -21.17 14.39
N TYR A 104 29.93 -20.24 15.34
CA TYR A 104 29.17 -19.00 15.18
C TYR A 104 30.05 -17.76 15.32
N THR A 105 29.62 -16.66 14.72
CA THR A 105 30.27 -15.34 14.79
C THR A 105 29.23 -14.25 15.00
N TRP A 106 29.56 -13.26 15.85
CA TRP A 106 28.78 -12.04 16.01
C TRP A 106 29.08 -11.10 14.84
N SER A 107 28.09 -10.85 13.99
CA SER A 107 28.27 -10.17 12.72
C SER A 107 27.32 -8.99 12.56
N GLY A 108 27.87 -7.85 12.14
CA GLY A 108 27.13 -6.62 11.90
C GLY A 108 26.76 -6.48 10.42
N PHE A 109 25.55 -5.99 10.17
CA PHE A 109 25.05 -5.69 8.83
C PHE A 109 24.32 -4.35 8.80
N SER A 110 24.67 -3.53 7.81
CA SER A 110 23.98 -2.30 7.44
C SER A 110 23.77 -2.31 5.94
N TRP A 111 22.68 -1.72 5.46
CA TRP A 111 22.48 -1.58 4.03
C TRP A 111 23.41 -0.56 3.37
N LYS A 112 24.00 0.35 4.17
CA LYS A 112 24.83 1.48 3.69
C LYS A 112 24.06 2.37 2.70
N GLY A 113 22.76 2.49 2.93
CA GLY A 113 21.84 3.30 2.14
C GLY A 113 21.54 4.65 2.80
N GLU A 114 20.40 5.22 2.45
CA GLU A 114 19.91 6.48 3.00
C GLU A 114 19.05 6.24 4.24
N GLN A 115 18.99 7.23 5.13
CA GLN A 115 18.05 7.18 6.25
C GLN A 115 16.61 7.14 5.73
N PRO A 116 15.68 6.43 6.40
CA PRO A 116 14.28 6.50 6.03
C PRO A 116 13.76 7.92 6.13
N GLU A 117 12.84 8.28 5.24
CA GLU A 117 12.25 9.61 5.24
C GLU A 117 11.37 9.81 6.48
N CYS A 118 11.60 10.88 7.24
CA CYS A 118 10.69 11.29 8.31
C CYS A 118 9.59 12.19 7.73
N VAL A 119 8.37 11.67 7.65
CA VAL A 119 7.21 12.33 7.03
C VAL A 119 6.22 12.73 8.11
N GLN A 120 5.68 13.95 7.99
CA GLN A 120 4.65 14.43 8.92
C GLN A 120 3.39 13.58 8.79
N SER A 121 2.89 13.03 9.89
CA SER A 121 1.59 12.37 9.92
C SER A 121 0.46 13.37 9.67
N TYR A 122 -0.54 12.96 8.90
CA TYR A 122 -1.68 13.80 8.55
C TYR A 122 -2.87 13.55 9.48
N TYR A 123 -3.74 14.54 9.59
CA TYR A 123 -5.04 14.37 10.22
C TYR A 123 -5.91 13.45 9.35
N THR A 124 -6.18 12.25 9.86
CA THR A 124 -7.05 11.26 9.21
C THR A 124 -8.51 11.44 9.65
N ARG A 125 -9.44 10.68 9.07
CA ARG A 125 -10.84 10.66 9.55
C ARG A 125 -10.87 10.30 11.04
N ASP A 126 -11.57 11.12 11.83
CA ASP A 126 -11.98 10.69 13.16
C ASP A 126 -13.07 9.62 12.97
N ASN A 127 -12.82 8.42 13.50
CA ASN A 127 -13.78 7.33 13.68
C ASN A 127 -14.71 6.93 12.50
N TYR A 128 -14.28 7.08 11.24
CA TYR A 128 -15.04 6.74 10.02
C TYR A 128 -16.34 7.53 9.78
N LEU A 129 -16.72 8.48 10.65
CA LEU A 129 -18.01 9.19 10.56
C LEU A 129 -17.93 10.61 9.97
N GLY A 130 -16.75 11.11 9.63
CA GLY A 130 -16.62 12.44 9.04
C GLY A 130 -15.26 12.75 8.43
N ASN A 131 -15.27 13.68 7.47
CA ASN A 131 -14.06 14.34 7.01
C ASN A 131 -13.82 15.58 7.89
N ILE A 132 -12.57 15.85 8.24
CA ILE A 132 -12.22 17.04 9.01
C ILE A 132 -12.20 18.24 8.05
N ASP A 133 -13.14 19.18 8.26
CA ASP A 133 -13.20 20.44 7.51
C ASP A 133 -11.93 21.28 7.68
N GLY A 134 -11.53 22.01 6.64
CA GLY A 134 -10.39 22.93 6.68
C GLY A 134 -8.99 22.31 6.72
N SER A 135 -8.83 20.99 6.53
CA SER A 135 -7.50 20.38 6.40
C SER A 135 -7.23 19.89 4.98
N LYS A 136 -6.03 20.20 4.46
CA LYS A 136 -5.60 19.85 3.09
C LYS A 136 -5.75 18.35 2.76
N ARG A 137 -5.61 17.48 3.78
CA ARG A 137 -5.78 16.02 3.74
C ARG A 137 -6.94 15.51 4.61
N GLY A 138 -7.78 16.44 5.07
CA GLY A 138 -8.83 16.22 6.05
C GLY A 138 -9.82 15.16 5.67
N GLY A 139 -9.78 14.05 6.39
CA GLY A 139 -10.72 12.96 6.15
C GLY A 139 -10.36 12.02 5.01
N LYS A 140 -9.10 11.96 4.59
CA LYS A 140 -8.59 10.82 3.82
C LYS A 140 -7.79 9.87 4.72
N MET A 141 -7.52 8.68 4.21
CA MET A 141 -6.66 7.70 4.90
C MET A 141 -5.23 8.20 4.91
N ALA A 142 -4.46 7.79 5.92
CA ALA A 142 -3.02 8.00 5.91
C ALA A 142 -2.42 7.27 4.70
N GLY A 143 -1.54 7.96 3.96
CA GLY A 143 -0.86 7.45 2.79
C GLY A 143 0.56 8.02 2.71
N TYR A 144 1.39 7.39 1.88
CA TYR A 144 2.75 7.83 1.60
C TYR A 144 3.03 7.63 0.12
N ASP A 145 3.46 8.70 -0.53
CA ASP A 145 3.84 8.69 -1.93
C ASP A 145 5.26 8.16 -2.07
N TRP A 146 5.39 6.95 -2.58
CA TRP A 146 6.67 6.33 -2.79
C TRP A 146 7.08 6.35 -4.26
N VAL A 147 8.22 6.99 -4.54
CA VAL A 147 8.91 6.85 -5.84
C VAL A 147 9.61 5.49 -5.86
N LEU A 148 9.11 4.58 -6.68
CA LEU A 148 9.68 3.24 -6.82
C LEU A 148 11.12 3.32 -7.39
N PRO A 149 12.10 2.64 -6.79
CA PRO A 149 13.43 2.50 -7.37
C PRO A 149 13.38 1.73 -8.68
N THR A 150 14.35 1.97 -9.55
CA THR A 150 14.51 1.17 -10.78
C THR A 150 14.86 -0.28 -10.44
N VAL A 151 14.58 -1.23 -11.35
CA VAL A 151 14.99 -2.64 -11.17
C VAL A 151 16.51 -2.77 -10.96
N GLU A 152 17.30 -1.93 -11.63
CA GLU A 152 18.76 -1.86 -11.45
C GLU A 152 19.13 -1.47 -10.01
N GLU A 153 18.45 -0.48 -9.43
CA GLU A 153 18.68 -0.04 -8.05
C GLU A 153 18.17 -1.07 -7.04
N LEU A 154 17.02 -1.71 -7.29
CA LEU A 154 16.53 -2.81 -6.47
C LEU A 154 17.54 -3.97 -6.42
N ASN A 155 18.19 -4.30 -7.53
CA ASN A 155 19.22 -5.33 -7.55
C ASN A 155 20.52 -4.86 -6.87
N SER A 156 21.04 -3.70 -7.26
CA SER A 156 22.37 -3.24 -6.83
C SER A 156 22.41 -2.67 -5.40
N LYS A 157 21.35 -1.97 -4.97
CA LYS A 157 21.27 -1.32 -3.64
C LYS A 157 20.49 -2.16 -2.62
N HIS A 158 19.50 -2.93 -3.07
CA HIS A 158 18.61 -3.69 -2.18
C HIS A 158 18.80 -5.21 -2.25
N PHE A 159 19.74 -5.69 -3.08
CA PHE A 159 20.02 -7.13 -3.30
C PHE A 159 18.78 -7.95 -3.67
N CYS A 160 17.77 -7.31 -4.28
CA CYS A 160 16.56 -8.00 -4.67
C CYS A 160 16.84 -8.95 -5.84
N TYR A 161 16.25 -10.15 -5.76
CA TYR A 161 16.38 -11.15 -6.82
C TYR A 161 15.55 -10.74 -8.03
N GLN A 162 16.24 -10.45 -9.14
CA GLN A 162 15.63 -10.21 -10.44
C GLN A 162 15.37 -11.54 -11.13
N TYR A 163 14.19 -11.68 -11.72
CA TYR A 163 13.83 -12.84 -12.52
C TYR A 163 13.09 -12.41 -13.78
N LYS A 164 13.14 -13.28 -14.80
CA LYS A 164 12.32 -13.14 -16.00
C LYS A 164 10.88 -13.47 -15.69
N TYR A 165 10.00 -12.50 -15.86
CA TYR A 165 8.57 -12.70 -15.76
C TYR A 165 7.99 -12.76 -17.17
N ASP A 166 7.54 -13.96 -17.54
CA ASP A 166 6.89 -14.19 -18.80
C ASP A 166 5.42 -13.77 -18.69
N ILE A 167 5.08 -12.78 -19.47
CA ILE A 167 3.71 -12.37 -19.70
C ILE A 167 3.27 -13.12 -20.94
N SER A 168 2.37 -14.08 -20.72
CA SER A 168 1.88 -14.97 -21.75
C SER A 168 1.36 -14.17 -22.94
N ASP A 169 1.76 -14.63 -24.13
CA ASP A 169 1.07 -14.31 -25.37
C ASP A 169 -0.42 -14.63 -25.17
N THR A 170 -1.29 -13.66 -25.44
CA THR A 170 -2.73 -13.94 -25.45
C THR A 170 -3.19 -14.50 -26.80
N GLY A 171 -2.35 -14.46 -27.84
CA GLY A 171 -2.56 -15.16 -29.12
C GLY A 171 -3.44 -14.43 -30.14
N ASP A 172 -3.81 -13.17 -29.90
CA ASP A 172 -5.01 -12.58 -30.49
C ASP A 172 -4.79 -11.30 -31.34
N SER A 173 -3.53 -10.83 -31.51
CA SER A 173 -3.19 -9.82 -32.53
C SER A 173 -1.78 -10.00 -33.09
N ASP A 174 -1.56 -9.60 -34.35
CA ASP A 174 -0.23 -9.62 -35.01
C ASP A 174 0.80 -8.68 -34.33
N ALA A 175 0.39 -7.91 -33.31
CA ALA A 175 1.23 -6.96 -32.58
C ALA A 175 1.64 -7.45 -31.17
N ASP A 176 1.03 -8.52 -30.66
CA ASP A 176 1.35 -9.07 -29.34
C ASP A 176 2.26 -10.28 -29.48
N TYR A 177 3.34 -10.27 -28.72
CA TYR A 177 4.21 -11.42 -28.54
C TYR A 177 4.20 -11.80 -27.05
N SER A 178 4.41 -13.07 -26.73
CA SER A 178 4.83 -13.40 -25.36
C SER A 178 6.06 -12.56 -25.05
N THR A 179 5.99 -11.79 -23.97
CA THR A 179 7.10 -10.92 -23.59
C THR A 179 7.65 -11.38 -22.26
N SER A 180 8.96 -11.36 -22.17
CA SER A 180 9.68 -11.63 -20.95
C SER A 180 10.32 -10.34 -20.50
N THR A 181 9.87 -9.81 -19.37
CA THR A 181 10.44 -8.60 -18.78
C THR A 181 11.15 -8.94 -17.48
N ASP A 182 12.20 -8.18 -17.17
CA ASP A 182 12.92 -8.31 -15.90
C ASP A 182 12.07 -7.71 -14.79
N CYS A 183 11.68 -8.52 -13.82
CA CYS A 183 10.93 -8.05 -12.65
C CYS A 183 11.61 -8.46 -11.35
N VAL A 184 11.23 -7.75 -10.30
CA VAL A 184 11.54 -8.05 -8.92
C VAL A 184 10.23 -8.23 -8.16
N ARG A 185 10.14 -9.28 -7.34
CA ARG A 185 9.03 -9.46 -6.40
C ARG A 185 9.35 -8.70 -5.12
N MET A 186 8.48 -7.75 -4.79
CA MET A 186 8.61 -6.92 -3.59
C MET A 186 7.63 -7.39 -2.51
N MET A 187 8.00 -7.18 -1.25
CA MET A 187 7.12 -7.25 -0.11
C MET A 187 7.15 -5.90 0.61
N LEU A 188 6.04 -5.16 0.52
CA LEU A 188 5.85 -3.93 1.30
C LEU A 188 5.28 -4.29 2.65
N ARG A 189 5.93 -3.84 3.72
CA ARG A 189 5.48 -4.03 5.10
C ARG A 189 5.07 -2.68 5.68
N LEU A 190 3.80 -2.57 6.08
CA LEU A 190 3.28 -1.43 6.83
C LEU A 190 3.14 -1.85 8.29
N ARG A 191 3.79 -1.08 9.16
CA ARG A 191 3.68 -1.21 10.60
C ARG A 191 3.06 0.06 11.14
N TYR A 192 2.00 -0.07 11.92
CA TYR A 192 1.50 1.05 12.70
C TYR A 192 1.54 0.74 14.19
N ASN A 193 1.82 1.78 14.96
CA ASN A 193 1.72 1.81 16.40
C ASN A 193 0.78 2.97 16.75
N MET A 194 -0.19 2.71 17.62
CA MET A 194 -0.97 3.76 18.27
C MET A 194 -0.43 4.01 19.67
N SER A 195 0.34 5.09 19.84
CA SER A 195 0.65 5.66 21.15
C SER A 195 -0.32 6.79 21.48
N THR A 196 -0.51 7.07 22.77
CA THR A 196 -1.25 8.26 23.24
C THR A 196 -0.30 9.21 23.96
N MET A 197 -0.62 10.50 23.91
CA MET A 197 0.07 11.55 24.67
C MET A 197 -0.45 11.67 26.12
N ASP A 198 -1.33 10.77 26.57
CA ASP A 198 -1.84 10.75 27.95
C ASP A 198 -0.74 10.44 29.00
N TYR A 199 0.43 9.97 28.54
CA TYR A 199 1.63 9.71 29.32
C TYR A 199 2.86 10.00 28.45
N ASP A 200 4.05 10.09 29.06
CA ASP A 200 5.29 10.34 28.33
C ASP A 200 5.58 9.16 27.38
N PRO A 201 5.42 9.33 26.05
CA PRO A 201 5.47 8.21 25.11
C PRO A 201 6.90 7.74 24.83
N TYR A 202 7.92 8.50 25.22
CA TYR A 202 9.32 8.19 24.94
C TYR A 202 10.07 7.64 26.14
N ASN A 203 9.63 7.99 27.35
CA ASN A 203 10.24 7.50 28.58
C ASN A 203 9.41 6.43 29.29
N THR A 204 8.17 6.16 28.85
CA THR A 204 7.31 5.13 29.45
C THR A 204 7.35 3.84 28.63
N ASP A 205 7.77 2.74 29.24
CA ASP A 205 7.91 1.44 28.59
C ASP A 205 7.47 0.27 29.49
N TYR A 206 7.72 -0.97 29.06
CA TYR A 206 7.33 -2.19 29.75
C TYR A 206 7.87 -2.29 31.19
N ARG A 207 8.98 -1.61 31.51
CA ARG A 207 9.59 -1.60 32.85
C ARG A 207 8.77 -0.81 33.85
N MET A 208 7.86 0.03 33.37
CA MET A 208 6.94 0.80 34.20
C MET A 208 5.59 0.09 34.39
N ASN A 209 5.42 -1.12 33.87
CA ASN A 209 4.24 -1.92 34.17
C ASN A 209 4.10 -2.16 35.68
N GLN A 210 2.86 -2.22 36.16
CA GLN A 210 2.59 -2.43 37.59
C GLN A 210 3.26 -3.73 38.07
N ASP A 211 4.18 -3.60 39.03
CA ASP A 211 4.83 -4.71 39.72
C ASP A 211 4.95 -4.38 41.21
N ASP A 212 3.96 -4.84 41.97
CA ASP A 212 3.89 -4.61 43.42
C ASP A 212 5.08 -5.25 44.17
N ASN A 213 5.65 -6.34 43.65
CA ASN A 213 6.79 -7.01 44.28
C ASN A 213 8.08 -6.21 44.14
N GLN A 214 8.21 -5.46 43.04
CA GLN A 214 9.35 -4.58 42.77
C GLN A 214 9.07 -3.12 43.12
N GLY A 215 7.89 -2.81 43.66
CA GLY A 215 7.49 -1.46 44.03
C GLY A 215 7.29 -0.53 42.82
N VAL A 216 7.05 -1.09 41.64
CA VAL A 216 6.82 -0.31 40.41
C VAL A 216 5.34 0.03 40.31
N ILE A 217 5.05 1.33 40.28
CA ILE A 217 3.69 1.85 40.08
C ILE A 217 3.54 2.32 38.63
N SER A 218 2.55 1.78 37.94
CA SER A 218 2.27 2.13 36.55
C SER A 218 1.73 3.56 36.44
N PRO A 219 2.28 4.41 35.54
CA PRO A 219 1.67 5.70 35.21
C PRO A 219 0.25 5.59 34.62
N ILE A 220 -0.14 4.41 34.10
CA ILE A 220 -1.51 4.14 33.65
C ILE A 220 -2.18 3.18 34.62
N LEU A 221 -3.26 3.65 35.24
CA LEU A 221 -4.03 2.89 36.21
C LEU A 221 -5.46 2.66 35.72
N GLN A 222 -6.07 1.56 36.17
CA GLN A 222 -7.47 1.30 35.93
C GLN A 222 -8.32 2.22 36.81
N ASN A 223 -9.19 3.00 36.18
CA ASN A 223 -10.08 3.94 36.84
C ASN A 223 -9.41 4.79 37.96
N PRO A 224 -8.35 5.57 37.65
CA PRO A 224 -7.63 6.31 38.66
C PRO A 224 -8.54 7.37 39.29
N THR A 225 -8.32 7.62 40.58
CA THR A 225 -8.87 8.81 41.24
C THR A 225 -7.82 9.90 41.15
N VAL A 226 -8.13 10.95 40.39
CA VAL A 226 -7.22 12.09 40.18
C VAL A 226 -7.64 13.25 41.08
N ASP A 227 -6.65 13.88 41.70
CA ASP A 227 -6.86 15.13 42.44
C ASP A 227 -6.99 16.27 41.42
N VAL A 228 -8.09 17.03 41.52
CA VAL A 228 -8.38 18.18 40.66
C VAL A 228 -8.09 19.51 41.35
N GLY A 229 -7.32 19.49 42.44
CA GLY A 229 -6.90 20.69 43.17
C GLY A 229 -7.99 21.27 44.06
N THR A 230 -8.99 20.45 44.43
CA THR A 230 -10.08 20.86 45.33
C THR A 230 -10.07 20.01 46.59
N PHE A 231 -10.18 20.65 47.76
CA PHE A 231 -10.05 19.99 49.05
C PHE A 231 -11.07 18.83 49.17
N ALA A 232 -10.54 17.61 49.30
CA ALA A 232 -11.29 16.38 49.53
C ALA A 232 -12.22 15.89 48.40
N GLN A 233 -12.03 16.35 47.15
CA GLN A 233 -12.73 15.78 45.98
C GLN A 233 -11.72 15.30 44.93
N GLY A 234 -11.56 13.98 44.84
CA GLY A 234 -10.94 13.33 43.69
C GLY A 234 -12.00 12.93 42.68
N LEU A 235 -11.75 13.17 41.39
CA LEU A 235 -12.60 12.66 40.32
C LEU A 235 -12.07 11.31 39.86
N ARG A 236 -12.97 10.35 39.64
CA ARG A 236 -12.61 9.04 39.10
C ARG A 236 -12.69 9.07 37.59
N LEU A 237 -11.56 8.91 36.92
CA LEU A 237 -11.55 8.76 35.46
C LEU A 237 -12.09 7.37 35.11
N ALA A 238 -12.87 7.26 34.04
CA ALA A 238 -13.37 5.99 33.51
C ALA A 238 -12.35 5.35 32.55
N ILE A 239 -11.08 5.34 32.95
CA ILE A 239 -10.00 4.75 32.14
C ILE A 239 -10.06 3.24 32.27
N ASN A 240 -10.25 2.57 31.12
CA ASN A 240 -10.04 1.15 30.98
C ASN A 240 -8.66 0.92 30.39
N THR A 241 -7.74 0.35 31.17
CA THR A 241 -6.41 0.02 30.68
C THR A 241 -6.49 -1.05 29.57
N ALA A 242 -7.58 -1.79 29.41
CA ALA A 242 -7.74 -2.66 28.24
C ALA A 242 -8.03 -1.90 26.93
N GLN A 243 -8.34 -0.61 26.99
CA GLN A 243 -8.74 0.22 25.84
C GLN A 243 -7.82 1.43 25.63
N THR A 244 -6.80 1.61 26.47
CA THR A 244 -5.75 2.60 26.20
C THR A 244 -5.03 2.21 24.92
N GLY A 245 -4.85 3.16 23.98
CA GLY A 245 -4.31 2.92 22.65
C GLY A 245 -3.04 2.07 22.67
N ARG A 246 -3.15 0.86 22.12
CA ARG A 246 -2.10 -0.19 22.10
C ARG A 246 -2.25 -1.10 20.87
N THR A 247 -2.64 -0.51 19.75
CA THR A 247 -2.90 -1.29 18.55
C THR A 247 -1.65 -1.31 17.69
N PHE A 248 -1.10 -2.51 17.55
CA PHE A 248 -0.06 -2.85 16.58
C PHE A 248 -0.68 -3.73 15.53
N GLN A 249 -0.60 -3.31 14.28
CA GLN A 249 -0.79 -4.24 13.19
C GLN A 249 0.32 -4.10 12.17
N ASP A 250 0.70 -5.27 11.69
CA ASP A 250 1.80 -5.51 10.80
C ASP A 250 1.21 -6.19 9.56
N ASN A 251 1.04 -5.41 8.51
CA ASN A 251 0.48 -5.88 7.26
C ASN A 251 1.58 -5.94 6.22
N SER A 252 1.65 -7.06 5.50
CA SER A 252 2.57 -7.21 4.38
C SER A 252 1.79 -7.45 3.09
N HIS A 253 2.19 -6.78 2.02
CA HIS A 253 1.61 -6.90 0.69
C HIS A 253 2.72 -7.22 -0.30
N THR A 254 2.44 -8.13 -1.25
CA THR A 254 3.38 -8.45 -2.32
C THR A 254 2.95 -7.79 -3.62
N PHE A 255 3.93 -7.32 -4.38
CA PHE A 255 3.69 -6.75 -5.71
C PHE A 255 4.93 -6.96 -6.59
N LEU A 256 4.78 -6.74 -7.89
CA LEU A 256 5.86 -6.88 -8.85
C LEU A 256 6.30 -5.50 -9.33
N VAL A 257 7.61 -5.27 -9.36
CA VAL A 257 8.22 -4.12 -10.04
C VAL A 257 8.94 -4.64 -11.27
N CYS A 258 8.45 -4.27 -12.44
CA CYS A 258 9.02 -4.70 -13.71
C CYS A 258 9.79 -3.57 -14.38
N LYS A 259 10.82 -3.94 -15.14
CA LYS A 259 11.71 -3.00 -15.82
C LYS A 259 10.94 -2.21 -16.86
N ARG A 260 11.04 -0.88 -16.77
CA ARG A 260 10.50 0.04 -17.77
C ARG A 260 11.23 -0.18 -19.11
N PRO A 261 10.51 -0.28 -20.26
CA PRO A 261 11.15 -0.43 -21.56
C PRO A 261 12.06 0.78 -21.88
N SER A 262 13.28 0.50 -22.35
CA SER A 262 14.29 1.53 -22.66
C SER A 262 14.08 2.24 -24.01
N ASP A 263 13.17 1.72 -24.83
CA ASP A 263 12.78 2.26 -26.12
C ASP A 263 11.46 3.05 -26.06
N ALA A 264 10.85 3.16 -24.87
CA ALA A 264 9.64 3.93 -24.67
C ALA A 264 9.90 5.44 -24.82
N SER A 265 9.08 6.12 -25.62
CA SER A 265 9.10 7.59 -25.72
C SER A 265 8.86 8.28 -24.38
N TRP A 266 8.15 7.62 -23.47
CA TRP A 266 7.82 8.08 -22.12
C TRP A 266 8.78 7.59 -21.04
N GLN A 267 9.92 6.98 -21.40
CA GLN A 267 10.81 6.34 -20.41
C GLN A 267 11.31 7.27 -19.29
N SER A 268 11.48 8.56 -19.59
CA SER A 268 11.92 9.60 -18.64
C SER A 268 10.76 10.32 -17.95
N ALA A 269 9.51 10.05 -18.35
CA ALA A 269 8.36 10.71 -17.76
C ALA A 269 8.16 10.25 -16.31
N LYS A 270 7.67 11.18 -15.48
CA LYS A 270 7.10 10.84 -14.18
C LYS A 270 5.80 10.09 -14.43
N VAL A 271 5.65 8.93 -13.81
CA VAL A 271 4.48 8.05 -13.99
C VAL A 271 3.77 7.91 -12.66
N TYR A 272 2.51 8.32 -12.62
CA TYR A 272 1.63 8.14 -11.47
C TYR A 272 0.86 6.83 -11.59
N ASN A 273 0.95 5.96 -10.60
CA ASN A 273 0.17 4.73 -10.58
C ASN A 273 -1.23 5.01 -10.03
N VAL A 274 -2.26 4.74 -10.84
CA VAL A 274 -3.65 4.74 -10.40
C VAL A 274 -4.10 3.29 -10.31
N ASN A 275 -4.37 2.86 -9.09
CA ASN A 275 -4.79 1.50 -8.74
C ASN A 275 -6.21 1.47 -8.19
N VAL A 276 -6.67 0.29 -7.82
CA VAL A 276 -7.87 0.07 -7.02
C VAL A 276 -7.46 -0.40 -5.64
N ARG A 277 -8.07 0.18 -4.60
CA ARG A 277 -7.96 -0.27 -3.20
C ARG A 277 -9.32 -0.66 -2.68
N GLY A 278 -9.35 -1.33 -1.53
CA GLY A 278 -10.58 -1.65 -0.81
C GLY A 278 -11.07 -3.07 -1.08
N LYS A 279 -12.32 -3.31 -0.72
CA LYS A 279 -12.94 -4.64 -0.71
C LYS A 279 -14.35 -4.58 -1.32
N ARG A 280 -14.81 -5.72 -1.84
CA ARG A 280 -16.21 -5.95 -2.18
C ARG A 280 -17.08 -5.92 -0.94
N GLY A 281 -18.29 -5.37 -1.07
CA GLY A 281 -19.24 -5.22 0.02
C GLY A 281 -19.68 -3.77 0.20
N ASN A 282 -20.69 -3.57 1.04
CA ASN A 282 -21.11 -2.24 1.48
C ASN A 282 -20.28 -1.75 2.69
N ILE A 283 -20.45 -0.48 3.10
CA ILE A 283 -19.73 0.13 4.22
C ILE A 283 -19.79 -0.67 5.54
N VAL A 284 -20.90 -1.36 5.79
CA VAL A 284 -21.09 -2.15 7.02
C VAL A 284 -20.38 -3.50 6.91
N GLN A 285 -20.39 -4.10 5.73
CA GLN A 285 -19.78 -5.40 5.46
C GLN A 285 -18.25 -5.32 5.35
N THR A 286 -17.73 -4.24 4.78
CA THR A 286 -16.30 -4.06 4.58
C THR A 286 -15.59 -3.57 5.83
N PHE A 287 -16.31 -3.03 6.83
CA PHE A 287 -15.73 -2.54 8.08
C PHE A 287 -14.91 -3.64 8.80
N PRO A 288 -13.68 -3.33 9.29
CA PRO A 288 -13.03 -2.02 9.37
C PRO A 288 -12.23 -1.60 8.12
N ALA A 289 -12.26 -2.36 7.04
CA ALA A 289 -11.75 -1.92 5.74
C ALA A 289 -12.72 -0.92 5.07
N ILE A 290 -12.51 -0.68 3.77
CA ILE A 290 -13.35 0.21 2.96
C ILE A 290 -13.78 -0.46 1.68
N GLU A 291 -14.87 0.04 1.10
CA GLU A 291 -15.32 -0.34 -0.23
C GLU A 291 -14.26 -0.04 -1.28
N TYR A 292 -14.42 -0.65 -2.45
CA TYR A 292 -13.53 -0.38 -3.57
C TYR A 292 -13.53 1.09 -3.98
N ASP A 293 -12.34 1.60 -4.26
CA ASP A 293 -12.14 2.92 -4.81
C ASP A 293 -10.85 3.02 -5.63
N PHE A 294 -10.74 4.04 -6.49
CA PHE A 294 -9.46 4.34 -7.14
C PHE A 294 -8.51 5.00 -6.14
N GLU A 295 -7.22 4.66 -6.24
CA GLU A 295 -6.18 5.33 -5.48
C GLU A 295 -5.00 5.75 -6.38
N PRO A 296 -4.66 7.05 -6.38
CA PRO A 296 -5.37 8.13 -5.69
C PRO A 296 -6.73 8.44 -6.35
N GLN A 297 -7.74 8.83 -5.56
CA GLN A 297 -9.07 9.22 -6.07
C GLN A 297 -9.05 10.49 -6.91
N ILE A 298 -8.03 11.33 -6.70
CA ILE A 298 -7.82 12.51 -7.53
C ILE A 298 -6.34 12.49 -7.92
N VAL A 299 -6.01 12.83 -9.16
CA VAL A 299 -4.64 12.89 -9.68
C VAL A 299 -4.38 14.30 -10.15
N PHE A 300 -3.43 15.01 -9.54
CA PHE A 300 -2.89 16.23 -10.11
C PHE A 300 -1.71 15.87 -11.00
N ILE A 301 -1.72 16.34 -12.23
CA ILE A 301 -0.71 15.98 -13.23
C ILE A 301 -0.35 17.15 -14.12
N GLN A 302 0.91 17.25 -14.53
CA GLN A 302 1.39 18.27 -15.45
C GLN A 302 1.44 17.76 -16.90
N PRO A 303 1.41 18.65 -17.91
CA PRO A 303 1.76 18.28 -19.27
C PRO A 303 3.11 17.56 -19.35
N GLY A 304 3.22 16.51 -20.17
CA GLY A 304 4.42 15.67 -20.31
C GLY A 304 4.57 14.56 -19.26
N GLU A 305 3.83 14.59 -18.15
CA GLU A 305 3.77 13.50 -17.17
C GLU A 305 2.76 12.42 -17.62
N CYS A 306 2.84 11.21 -17.03
CA CYS A 306 1.98 10.10 -17.41
C CYS A 306 1.26 9.46 -16.22
N ILE A 307 0.16 8.78 -16.50
CA ILE A 307 -0.59 7.93 -15.57
C ILE A 307 -0.49 6.48 -16.04
N HIS A 308 -0.21 5.56 -15.12
CA HIS A 308 -0.37 4.13 -15.35
C HIS A 308 -1.66 3.65 -14.70
N PHE A 309 -2.66 3.35 -15.52
CA PHE A 309 -3.89 2.72 -15.08
C PHE A 309 -3.70 1.21 -15.08
N GLN A 310 -3.70 0.62 -13.89
CA GLN A 310 -3.60 -0.83 -13.68
C GLN A 310 -4.31 -1.18 -12.38
N TRP A 311 -4.80 -2.41 -12.24
CA TRP A 311 -5.40 -2.84 -10.98
C TRP A 311 -5.42 -4.35 -10.86
N GLU A 312 -5.49 -4.82 -9.61
CA GLU A 312 -5.76 -6.21 -9.29
C GLU A 312 -7.10 -6.34 -8.56
N GLY A 313 -7.73 -7.49 -8.76
CA GLY A 313 -8.96 -7.92 -8.13
C GLY A 313 -8.91 -9.44 -7.95
N SER A 314 -9.95 -10.03 -7.34
CA SER A 314 -9.98 -11.44 -7.00
C SER A 314 -11.03 -12.24 -7.78
N ASN A 315 -10.84 -13.55 -7.80
CA ASN A 315 -11.86 -14.55 -8.16
C ASN A 315 -12.23 -15.44 -6.97
N THR A 316 -11.60 -15.21 -5.82
CA THR A 316 -11.68 -16.05 -4.63
C THR A 316 -11.98 -15.20 -3.41
N HIS A 317 -12.76 -14.12 -3.58
CA HIS A 317 -13.17 -13.34 -2.43
C HIS A 317 -14.03 -14.22 -1.51
N ASN A 318 -13.56 -14.43 -0.28
CA ASN A 318 -14.24 -15.28 0.69
C ASN A 318 -15.35 -14.48 1.34
N ASN A 319 -16.60 -14.79 1.02
CA ASN A 319 -17.80 -14.11 1.54
C ASN A 319 -18.40 -14.77 2.80
N GLY A 320 -17.72 -15.79 3.34
CA GLY A 320 -18.24 -16.62 4.42
C GLY A 320 -18.21 -15.94 5.80
N ASN A 321 -19.13 -16.37 6.68
CA ASN A 321 -19.14 -16.03 8.10
C ASN A 321 -17.90 -16.58 8.84
N PRO A 322 -17.44 -15.96 9.94
CA PRO A 322 -18.03 -14.81 10.66
C PRO A 322 -17.42 -13.44 10.32
N GLY A 323 -18.26 -12.40 10.26
CA GLY A 323 -17.92 -11.06 9.73
C GLY A 323 -17.14 -10.08 10.58
N GLY A 324 -16.52 -10.53 11.67
CA GLY A 324 -15.86 -9.66 12.65
C GLY A 324 -14.52 -9.05 12.21
N ASP A 325 -13.99 -9.48 11.06
CA ASP A 325 -12.71 -9.08 10.49
C ASP A 325 -12.86 -8.39 9.12
N GLY A 326 -14.09 -8.01 8.76
CA GLY A 326 -14.40 -7.48 7.44
C GLY A 326 -14.28 -8.52 6.32
N GLN A 327 -14.28 -9.84 6.62
CA GLN A 327 -14.27 -10.88 5.59
C GLN A 327 -15.68 -11.24 5.06
N THR A 328 -16.77 -10.96 5.78
CA THR A 328 -18.12 -11.21 5.24
C THR A 328 -18.60 -10.11 4.30
N GLY A 329 -19.35 -10.48 3.27
CA GLY A 329 -20.12 -9.56 2.45
C GLY A 329 -19.80 -9.67 0.96
N ASP A 330 -20.85 -9.88 0.16
CA ASP A 330 -20.77 -9.98 -1.30
C ASP A 330 -21.56 -8.85 -1.98
N ASP A 331 -22.01 -7.84 -1.24
CA ASP A 331 -22.80 -6.75 -1.84
C ASP A 331 -21.95 -6.06 -2.90
N GLY A 332 -22.44 -6.10 -4.13
CA GLY A 332 -21.74 -5.64 -5.31
C GLY A 332 -22.40 -6.21 -6.54
N GLU A 333 -22.03 -5.69 -7.71
CA GLU A 333 -22.59 -6.16 -8.97
C GLU A 333 -21.83 -7.39 -9.47
N GLY A 334 -22.47 -8.17 -10.36
CA GLY A 334 -21.86 -9.32 -11.04
C GLY A 334 -21.72 -10.60 -10.20
N ARG A 335 -20.83 -11.49 -10.64
CA ARG A 335 -20.67 -12.84 -10.08
C ARG A 335 -20.10 -12.77 -8.66
N GLU A 336 -20.71 -13.52 -7.75
CA GLU A 336 -20.24 -13.69 -6.37
C GLU A 336 -18.75 -14.06 -6.32
N GLY A 337 -18.04 -13.46 -5.36
CA GLY A 337 -16.62 -13.73 -5.11
C GLY A 337 -15.66 -13.16 -6.17
N SER A 338 -16.19 -12.42 -7.15
CA SER A 338 -15.40 -11.78 -8.22
C SER A 338 -15.32 -10.28 -8.05
N ASP A 339 -14.09 -9.78 -8.05
CA ASP A 339 -13.80 -8.35 -7.98
C ASP A 339 -13.31 -7.90 -9.33
N ARG A 340 -13.99 -6.90 -9.87
CA ARG A 340 -13.70 -6.31 -11.18
C ARG A 340 -13.78 -4.80 -11.03
N SER A 341 -13.00 -4.13 -11.87
CA SER A 341 -13.04 -2.70 -12.06
C SER A 341 -12.79 -2.42 -13.53
N ASN A 342 -13.38 -1.34 -14.02
CA ASN A 342 -13.06 -0.72 -15.29
C ASN A 342 -13.00 0.80 -15.09
N LEU A 343 -12.61 1.53 -16.12
CA LEU A 343 -12.53 2.98 -16.06
C LEU A 343 -13.23 3.57 -17.28
N VAL A 344 -14.30 4.33 -17.04
CA VAL A 344 -15.05 5.05 -18.08
C VAL A 344 -15.23 6.51 -17.66
N GLN A 345 -15.13 7.41 -18.62
CA GLN A 345 -15.28 8.85 -18.37
C GLN A 345 -16.75 9.19 -18.02
N SER A 346 -16.97 10.05 -17.02
CA SER A 346 -18.25 10.68 -16.68
C SER A 346 -18.15 12.20 -16.88
N GLN A 347 -19.29 12.94 -16.88
CA GLN A 347 -19.22 14.40 -17.05
C GLN A 347 -18.71 15.07 -15.78
N ALA A 348 -19.08 14.54 -14.61
CA ALA A 348 -18.68 15.06 -13.31
C ALA A 348 -18.52 13.97 -12.25
N MET A 349 -17.89 14.33 -11.13
CA MET A 349 -17.63 13.45 -9.98
C MET A 349 -18.88 13.12 -9.16
N ASP A 350 -19.96 13.87 -9.29
CA ASP A 350 -21.25 13.59 -8.65
C ASP A 350 -22.18 12.74 -9.54
N GLU A 351 -21.79 12.46 -10.78
CA GLU A 351 -22.54 11.58 -11.70
C GLU A 351 -22.13 10.11 -11.57
N ASN A 352 -23.07 9.22 -11.83
CA ASN A 352 -22.86 7.75 -11.83
C ASN A 352 -23.09 7.13 -13.21
N TYR A 353 -23.11 7.93 -14.28
CA TYR A 353 -23.31 7.45 -15.64
C TYR A 353 -22.10 7.78 -16.51
N PRO A 354 -21.69 6.86 -17.40
CA PRO A 354 -20.64 7.17 -18.36
C PRO A 354 -21.10 8.19 -19.40
N THR A 355 -20.18 9.03 -19.83
CA THR A 355 -20.35 9.86 -21.02
C THR A 355 -20.05 9.03 -22.26
N ALA A 356 -21.02 8.95 -23.17
CA ALA A 356 -20.80 8.30 -24.46
C ALA A 356 -19.78 9.09 -25.29
N TYR A 357 -18.81 8.41 -25.88
CA TYR A 357 -17.70 9.05 -26.60
C TYR A 357 -18.16 9.99 -27.72
N ASP A 358 -19.17 9.56 -28.48
CA ASP A 358 -19.79 10.31 -29.58
C ASP A 358 -20.57 11.55 -29.11
N LYS A 359 -20.87 11.64 -27.82
CA LYS A 359 -21.64 12.74 -27.21
C LYS A 359 -20.76 13.69 -26.40
N ALA A 360 -19.51 13.35 -26.16
CA ALA A 360 -18.56 14.24 -25.51
C ALA A 360 -18.03 15.26 -26.52
N SER A 361 -18.04 16.54 -26.17
CA SER A 361 -17.41 17.58 -27.00
C SER A 361 -15.88 17.48 -27.01
N THR A 362 -15.31 17.06 -25.87
CA THR A 362 -13.89 16.78 -25.68
C THR A 362 -13.75 15.68 -24.62
N THR A 363 -12.86 14.72 -24.85
CA THR A 363 -12.60 13.62 -23.91
C THR A 363 -11.21 13.71 -23.32
N PHE A 364 -10.97 13.03 -22.20
CA PHE A 364 -9.62 12.85 -21.68
C PHE A 364 -8.69 12.24 -22.74
N PHE A 365 -9.22 11.30 -23.53
CA PHE A 365 -8.49 10.55 -24.53
C PHE A 365 -8.03 11.40 -25.73
N ASP A 366 -8.64 12.56 -25.96
CA ASP A 366 -8.18 13.53 -26.96
C ASP A 366 -6.95 14.32 -26.48
N ASN A 367 -6.68 14.30 -25.18
CA ASN A 367 -5.67 15.13 -24.51
C ASN A 367 -4.46 14.32 -24.02
N VAL A 368 -4.38 13.03 -24.38
CA VAL A 368 -3.31 12.13 -23.97
C VAL A 368 -2.81 11.28 -25.14
N GLN A 369 -1.55 10.85 -25.03
CA GLN A 369 -0.99 9.75 -25.80
C GLN A 369 -1.02 8.48 -24.96
N CYS A 370 -1.79 7.49 -25.41
CA CYS A 370 -1.83 6.20 -24.74
C CYS A 370 -0.76 5.25 -25.31
N HIS A 371 -0.16 4.45 -24.45
CA HIS A 371 0.88 3.50 -24.79
C HIS A 371 0.62 2.16 -24.11
N HIS A 372 0.99 1.07 -24.81
CA HIS A 372 1.14 -0.21 -24.15
C HIS A 372 2.38 -0.18 -23.24
N PRO A 373 2.27 -0.53 -21.94
CA PRO A 373 3.35 -0.34 -20.97
C PRO A 373 4.63 -1.15 -21.26
N LEU A 374 4.51 -2.26 -21.99
CA LEU A 374 5.64 -3.15 -22.33
C LEU A 374 5.96 -3.19 -23.83
N PHE A 375 5.10 -2.62 -24.67
CA PHE A 375 5.27 -2.54 -26.12
C PHE A 375 5.05 -1.09 -26.55
N PRO A 376 5.94 -0.18 -26.13
CA PRO A 376 5.69 1.25 -26.29
C PRO A 376 5.60 1.71 -27.76
N GLN A 377 6.08 0.88 -28.70
CA GLN A 377 5.95 1.10 -30.15
C GLN A 377 4.54 0.78 -30.69
N THR A 378 3.73 0.03 -29.95
CA THR A 378 2.36 -0.27 -30.34
C THR A 378 1.52 1.00 -30.26
N LYS A 379 0.96 1.39 -31.41
CA LYS A 379 0.09 2.55 -31.49
C LYS A 379 -1.25 2.24 -30.80
N VAL A 380 -1.57 3.00 -29.76
CA VAL A 380 -2.89 2.96 -29.11
C VAL A 380 -3.63 4.23 -29.47
N SER A 381 -4.70 4.14 -30.27
CA SER A 381 -5.52 5.31 -30.57
C SER A 381 -6.33 5.74 -29.34
N SER A 382 -6.82 6.98 -29.32
CA SER A 382 -7.71 7.49 -28.26
C SER A 382 -8.94 6.58 -28.04
N GLN A 383 -9.52 6.08 -29.15
CA GLN A 383 -10.66 5.18 -29.10
C GLN A 383 -10.29 3.79 -28.55
N ASP A 384 -9.13 3.24 -28.94
CA ASP A 384 -8.63 1.96 -28.40
C ASP A 384 -8.30 2.09 -26.92
N CYS A 385 -7.73 3.22 -26.50
CA CYS A 385 -7.40 3.51 -25.10
C CYS A 385 -8.65 3.50 -24.22
N GLN A 386 -9.69 4.26 -24.63
CA GLN A 386 -10.96 4.27 -23.93
C GLN A 386 -11.61 2.88 -23.88
N LEU A 387 -11.64 2.17 -25.01
CA LEU A 387 -12.26 0.85 -25.09
C LEU A 387 -11.53 -0.16 -24.18
N THR A 388 -10.20 -0.10 -24.15
CA THR A 388 -9.38 -0.98 -23.30
C THR A 388 -9.64 -0.72 -21.83
N LEU A 389 -9.66 0.53 -21.41
CA LEU A 389 -9.94 0.91 -20.01
C LEU A 389 -11.40 0.59 -19.61
N GLY A 390 -12.35 0.89 -20.49
CA GLY A 390 -13.78 0.64 -20.25
C GLY A 390 -14.17 -0.84 -20.27
N SER A 391 -13.43 -1.67 -20.99
CA SER A 391 -13.59 -3.12 -21.01
C SER A 391 -12.67 -3.86 -20.03
N ALA A 392 -11.86 -3.11 -19.27
CA ALA A 392 -10.84 -3.64 -18.35
C ALA A 392 -9.88 -4.65 -19.00
N GLY A 393 -9.48 -4.33 -20.24
CA GLY A 393 -8.56 -5.14 -21.04
C GLY A 393 -9.21 -6.32 -21.76
N PHE A 394 -10.54 -6.51 -21.67
CA PHE A 394 -11.23 -7.55 -22.45
C PHE A 394 -11.16 -7.27 -23.95
N TYR A 395 -11.28 -5.99 -24.35
CA TYR A 395 -11.02 -5.54 -25.70
C TYR A 395 -9.76 -4.68 -25.68
N ARG A 396 -8.75 -5.05 -26.47
CA ARG A 396 -7.47 -4.31 -26.55
C ARG A 396 -7.48 -3.21 -27.61
N SER A 397 -8.41 -3.30 -28.56
CA SER A 397 -8.64 -2.31 -29.62
C SER A 397 -10.04 -2.47 -30.22
N VAL A 398 -10.46 -1.51 -31.02
CA VAL A 398 -11.72 -1.59 -31.78
C VAL A 398 -11.67 -2.75 -32.79
N GLN A 399 -10.51 -3.00 -33.39
CA GLN A 399 -10.34 -4.09 -34.34
C GLN A 399 -10.41 -5.46 -33.64
N ASP A 400 -9.77 -5.57 -32.48
CA ASP A 400 -9.83 -6.76 -31.62
C ASP A 400 -11.28 -7.07 -31.20
N ALA A 401 -12.02 -6.06 -30.73
CA ALA A 401 -13.43 -6.21 -30.39
C ALA A 401 -14.25 -6.75 -31.58
N LYS A 402 -14.05 -6.22 -32.80
CA LYS A 402 -14.73 -6.72 -34.00
C LYS A 402 -14.38 -8.17 -34.30
N SER A 403 -13.09 -8.53 -34.22
CA SER A 403 -12.60 -9.89 -34.46
C SER A 403 -13.16 -10.89 -33.45
N LEU A 404 -13.09 -10.58 -32.15
CA LEU A 404 -13.61 -11.44 -31.08
C LEU A 404 -15.12 -11.64 -31.21
N ILE A 405 -15.88 -10.58 -31.47
CA ILE A 405 -17.33 -10.67 -31.67
C ILE A 405 -17.65 -11.55 -32.89
N ALA A 406 -16.97 -11.33 -34.02
CA ALA A 406 -17.21 -12.07 -35.26
C ALA A 406 -16.78 -13.54 -35.19
N GLY A 407 -15.69 -13.84 -34.47
CA GLY A 407 -15.13 -15.19 -34.32
C GLY A 407 -15.78 -16.04 -33.23
N SER A 408 -16.57 -15.44 -32.34
CA SER A 408 -17.19 -16.16 -31.23
C SER A 408 -18.48 -16.90 -31.63
N SER A 409 -18.53 -18.20 -31.37
CA SER A 409 -19.78 -18.98 -31.43
C SER A 409 -20.57 -18.80 -30.13
N GLY A 410 -21.24 -17.65 -29.98
CA GLY A 410 -22.06 -17.31 -28.81
C GLY A 410 -21.60 -16.00 -28.15
N SER A 411 -21.75 -15.89 -26.82
CA SER A 411 -21.43 -14.66 -26.07
C SER A 411 -19.99 -14.60 -25.54
N SER A 412 -19.08 -15.47 -25.99
CA SER A 412 -17.71 -15.53 -25.45
C SER A 412 -16.83 -14.36 -25.91
N GLY A 413 -17.05 -13.82 -27.11
CA GLY A 413 -16.37 -12.62 -27.63
C GLY A 413 -17.09 -11.31 -27.30
N VAL A 414 -18.22 -11.38 -26.60
CA VAL A 414 -19.01 -10.23 -26.18
C VAL A 414 -18.72 -9.92 -24.72
N LEU A 415 -18.33 -8.68 -24.42
CA LEU A 415 -18.13 -8.24 -23.05
C LEU A 415 -19.43 -8.42 -22.26
N ASN A 416 -19.37 -9.15 -21.16
CA ASN A 416 -20.50 -9.25 -20.26
C ASN A 416 -20.74 -7.87 -19.64
N TYR A 417 -21.99 -7.39 -19.64
CA TYR A 417 -22.32 -6.05 -19.13
C TYR A 417 -22.04 -5.87 -17.63
N LEU A 418 -21.89 -6.96 -16.87
CA LEU A 418 -21.41 -6.92 -15.50
C LEU A 418 -19.89 -7.15 -15.39
N LEU A 419 -19.15 -7.35 -16.48
CA LEU A 419 -17.72 -7.69 -16.52
C LEU A 419 -17.35 -9.10 -15.99
N ASN A 420 -18.32 -10.02 -15.91
CA ASN A 420 -18.08 -11.36 -15.34
C ASN A 420 -17.09 -12.23 -16.14
N ASN A 421 -16.89 -11.93 -17.43
CA ASN A 421 -15.95 -12.62 -18.31
C ASN A 421 -14.60 -11.89 -18.46
N VAL A 422 -14.37 -10.82 -17.68
CA VAL A 422 -13.08 -10.12 -17.66
C VAL A 422 -12.14 -10.77 -16.62
N SER A 423 -10.84 -10.63 -16.82
CA SER A 423 -9.82 -10.95 -15.80
C SER A 423 -10.06 -10.16 -14.51
N GLY A 424 -9.76 -10.76 -13.36
CA GLY A 424 -9.75 -10.03 -12.08
C GLY A 424 -8.66 -8.97 -12.02
N ALA A 425 -7.57 -9.16 -12.76
CA ALA A 425 -6.44 -8.25 -12.78
C ALA A 425 -6.22 -7.69 -14.20
N PHE A 426 -6.09 -6.37 -14.27
CA PHE A 426 -5.66 -5.63 -15.46
C PHE A 426 -4.17 -5.30 -15.32
N ARG A 427 -3.36 -6.36 -15.33
CA ARG A 427 -1.93 -6.33 -14.92
C ARG A 427 -1.02 -5.55 -15.86
N GLN A 428 -1.27 -5.62 -17.16
CA GLN A 428 -0.50 -4.82 -18.11
C GLN A 428 -0.86 -3.36 -17.91
N GLY A 429 -2.15 -3.04 -17.94
CA GLY A 429 -2.62 -1.67 -17.79
C GLY A 429 -2.45 -0.85 -19.07
N ILE A 430 -2.63 0.47 -18.95
CA ILE A 430 -2.34 1.45 -20.00
C ILE A 430 -1.55 2.61 -19.40
N ILE A 431 -0.50 3.05 -20.10
CA ILE A 431 0.15 4.33 -19.82
C ILE A 431 -0.57 5.42 -20.63
N ALA A 432 -1.01 6.50 -19.98
CA ALA A 432 -1.56 7.68 -20.63
C ALA A 432 -0.70 8.89 -20.28
N CYS A 433 0.03 9.41 -21.27
CA CYS A 433 0.89 10.59 -21.12
C CYS A 433 0.16 11.85 -21.57
N ILE A 434 0.21 12.89 -20.75
CA ILE A 434 -0.50 14.14 -21.00
C ILE A 434 0.18 14.92 -22.13
N ASN A 435 -0.59 15.35 -23.13
CA ASN A 435 -0.06 16.16 -24.23
C ASN A 435 0.47 17.50 -23.73
N GLU A 436 1.61 17.94 -24.28
CA GLU A 436 2.29 19.19 -23.90
C GLU A 436 1.42 20.45 -24.14
N ASP A 437 0.52 20.40 -25.13
CA ASP A 437 -0.32 21.51 -25.59
C ASP A 437 -1.73 21.51 -24.99
N VAL A 438 -2.02 20.61 -24.04
CA VAL A 438 -3.35 20.49 -23.42
C VAL A 438 -3.77 21.74 -22.65
N LEU A 439 -2.82 22.46 -22.08
CA LEU A 439 -3.05 23.72 -21.36
C LEU A 439 -2.65 24.89 -22.24
N THR A 440 -3.43 25.97 -22.19
CA THR A 440 -3.15 27.19 -22.94
C THR A 440 -2.78 28.33 -22.00
N SER A 441 -2.26 29.43 -22.53
CA SER A 441 -1.97 30.64 -21.73
C SER A 441 -3.20 31.18 -20.98
N THR A 442 -4.41 30.81 -21.42
CA THR A 442 -5.69 31.21 -20.82
C THR A 442 -6.36 30.11 -20.00
N SER A 443 -6.03 28.84 -20.23
CA SER A 443 -6.56 27.69 -19.49
C SER A 443 -5.42 26.99 -18.76
N LYS A 444 -5.26 27.30 -17.46
CA LYS A 444 -4.19 26.76 -16.62
C LYS A 444 -4.52 25.42 -15.96
N THR A 445 -5.78 24.99 -16.07
CA THR A 445 -6.30 23.77 -15.46
C THR A 445 -7.39 23.18 -16.35
N THR A 446 -7.38 21.87 -16.53
CA THR A 446 -8.51 21.11 -17.10
C THR A 446 -8.76 19.85 -16.28
N GLU A 447 -10.02 19.40 -16.21
CA GLU A 447 -10.44 18.34 -15.31
C GLU A 447 -11.26 17.27 -16.03
N PHE A 448 -11.03 16.02 -15.69
CA PHE A 448 -11.77 14.88 -16.22
C PHE A 448 -12.22 13.99 -15.06
N SER A 449 -13.46 13.49 -15.14
CA SER A 449 -14.04 12.60 -14.14
C SER A 449 -14.24 11.22 -14.73
N PHE A 450 -14.08 10.19 -13.90
CA PHE A 450 -14.23 8.81 -14.27
C PHE A 450 -14.95 8.03 -13.19
N ILE A 451 -15.59 6.96 -13.61
CA ILE A 451 -16.24 5.97 -12.76
C ILE A 451 -15.83 4.56 -13.19
N SER A 452 -15.95 3.61 -12.28
CA SER A 452 -16.11 2.21 -12.65
C SER A 452 -17.59 1.94 -12.88
N THR A 453 -17.95 1.23 -13.95
CA THR A 453 -19.33 0.75 -14.15
C THR A 453 -19.63 -0.47 -13.31
N ARG A 454 -18.61 -1.10 -12.70
CA ARG A 454 -18.78 -2.23 -11.78
C ARG A 454 -18.88 -1.72 -10.35
N ASN A 455 -19.82 -2.28 -9.60
CA ASN A 455 -20.13 -1.89 -8.22
C ASN A 455 -20.62 -0.43 -8.13
N ASN A 456 -21.38 0.02 -9.14
CA ASN A 456 -21.87 1.39 -9.27
C ASN A 456 -23.38 1.51 -8.97
N ASN A 457 -23.88 0.70 -8.03
CA ASN A 457 -25.28 0.72 -7.61
C ASN A 457 -25.58 2.02 -6.84
N PHE A 458 -26.15 3.04 -7.49
CA PHE A 458 -26.74 4.32 -7.00
C PHE A 458 -26.67 4.61 -5.48
N SER A 459 -25.48 4.64 -4.94
CA SER A 459 -25.21 4.92 -3.53
C SER A 459 -23.82 5.56 -3.45
N ASN A 460 -23.47 6.06 -2.28
CA ASN A 460 -22.16 6.60 -1.92
C ASN A 460 -20.98 5.59 -2.05
N ARG A 461 -21.09 4.58 -2.93
CA ARG A 461 -20.25 3.38 -3.07
C ARG A 461 -19.57 3.26 -4.44
N SER A 462 -19.66 4.31 -5.26
CA SER A 462 -19.09 4.35 -6.61
C SER A 462 -17.57 4.54 -6.55
N GLN A 463 -16.82 3.69 -7.25
CA GLN A 463 -15.39 3.91 -7.51
C GLN A 463 -15.26 5.11 -8.45
N LYS A 464 -14.63 6.19 -7.99
CA LYS A 464 -14.52 7.43 -8.77
C LYS A 464 -13.09 7.96 -8.80
N LEU A 465 -12.75 8.54 -9.94
CA LEU A 465 -11.45 9.14 -10.16
C LEU A 465 -11.63 10.51 -10.80
N LYS A 466 -10.90 11.50 -10.31
CA LYS A 466 -10.76 12.80 -10.96
C LYS A 466 -9.32 13.01 -11.40
N VAL A 467 -9.11 13.37 -12.66
CA VAL A 467 -7.79 13.77 -13.18
C VAL A 467 -7.80 15.28 -13.39
N VAL A 468 -6.87 15.98 -12.77
CA VAL A 468 -6.71 17.43 -12.84
C VAL A 468 -5.37 17.72 -13.50
N ILE A 469 -5.41 18.16 -14.75
CA ILE A 469 -4.22 18.57 -15.48
C ILE A 469 -3.96 20.03 -15.18
N THR A 470 -2.79 20.38 -14.62
CA THR A 470 -2.51 21.74 -14.12
C THR A 470 -1.03 22.12 -14.24
N THR A 471 -0.75 23.41 -14.46
CA THR A 471 0.63 23.95 -14.40
C THR A 471 1.10 24.25 -12.97
N THR A 472 0.15 24.39 -12.05
CA THR A 472 0.39 24.61 -10.61
C THR A 472 -0.23 23.45 -9.86
N PRO A 473 0.40 22.27 -9.83
CA PRO A 473 0.00 21.23 -8.90
C PRO A 473 0.12 21.83 -7.49
N GLU A 474 -0.95 21.74 -6.70
CA GLU A 474 -0.84 22.07 -5.28
C GLU A 474 0.23 21.12 -4.71
N ASP A 475 1.36 21.72 -4.33
CA ASP A 475 2.46 21.17 -3.54
C ASP A 475 2.91 19.71 -3.74
N GLY A 476 2.85 19.11 -4.93
CA GLY A 476 3.74 18.02 -5.37
C GLY A 476 3.74 16.69 -4.57
N SER A 477 3.09 16.63 -3.41
CA SER A 477 2.50 15.43 -2.87
C SER A 477 1.24 15.18 -3.67
N LEU A 478 1.04 13.96 -4.13
CA LEU A 478 -0.28 13.55 -4.58
C LEU A 478 -1.18 13.55 -3.35
N TRP A 479 -1.79 14.69 -3.03
CA TRP A 479 -2.82 14.83 -2.00
C TRP A 479 -2.33 14.68 -0.56
#